data_AF-A0A2P6Q8J3-F1
#
_entry.id   AF-A0A2P6Q8J3-F1
#
_cell.length_a   1.000
_cell.length_b   1.000
_cell.length_c   1.000
_cell.angle_alpha   90.00
_cell.angle_beta   90.00
_cell.angle_gamma   90.00
#
_symmetry.space_group_name_H-M   'P 1'
#
loop_
_entity.id
_entity.type
_entity.pdbx_description
1 polymer ?
#
loop_
_entity_poly.entity_id
_entity_poly.type
_entity_poly.pdbx_seq_one_letter_code
_entity_poly.pdbx_strand_id
1 'polypeptide(L)'
;MKLGVNHSNGLIWSLTSWTTNYYPPLGIFTLDWDPNGRQLEIRGRWVVYWRSGNFTASGNKFEFILPDERLLFNFSIVSNKNEDCLTYTSEKDDQNGEYLPEWVMSFYGRLYNYNGGVDIARADNCGGYNTDGGCQRSSWPPDCLADFDDQYELKKGYFKPITSIFTS
;
A
#
# COMPACT_ATOMS: atom_id res chain seq x y z
N MET A 1 5.41 -12.14 9.47
CA MET A 1 4.16 -12.16 8.65
C MET A 1 4.46 -12.73 7.26
N LYS A 2 3.46 -13.31 6.55
CA LYS A 2 3.54 -13.67 5.12
C LYS A 2 2.66 -12.73 4.29
N LEU A 3 3.12 -12.36 3.10
CA LEU A 3 2.36 -11.63 2.07
C LEU A 3 2.45 -12.41 0.76
N GLY A 4 1.32 -12.78 0.15
CA GLY A 4 1.30 -13.58 -1.08
C GLY A 4 0.20 -14.61 -1.13
N VAL A 5 0.43 -15.73 -1.80
CA VAL A 5 -0.60 -16.72 -2.07
C VAL A 5 -0.18 -18.11 -1.65
N ASN A 6 -1.12 -18.84 -1.04
CA ASN A 6 -1.02 -20.27 -0.83
C ASN A 6 -1.70 -20.99 -2.00
N HIS A 7 -0.92 -21.64 -2.86
CA HIS A 7 -1.45 -22.38 -4.01
C HIS A 7 -2.22 -23.64 -3.61
N SER A 8 -1.99 -24.17 -2.40
CA SER A 8 -2.63 -25.39 -1.94
C SER A 8 -4.12 -25.20 -1.65
N ASN A 9 -4.54 -23.99 -1.26
CA ASN A 9 -5.93 -23.67 -0.91
C ASN A 9 -6.46 -22.35 -1.51
N GLY A 10 -5.64 -21.63 -2.27
CA GLY A 10 -6.00 -20.36 -2.90
C GLY A 10 -6.07 -19.16 -1.93
N LEU A 11 -5.63 -19.32 -0.67
CA LEU A 11 -5.66 -18.24 0.31
C LEU A 11 -4.65 -17.14 -0.07
N ILE A 12 -5.11 -15.89 -0.03
CA ILE A 12 -4.27 -14.71 -0.20
C ILE A 12 -3.94 -14.14 1.17
N TRP A 13 -2.65 -13.99 1.46
CA TRP A 13 -2.13 -13.26 2.60
C TRP A 13 -1.85 -11.82 2.20
N SER A 14 -2.60 -10.89 2.78
CA SER A 14 -2.49 -9.46 2.53
C SER A 14 -2.65 -8.69 3.83
N LEU A 15 -2.07 -7.50 3.90
CA LEU A 15 -2.35 -6.53 4.97
C LEU A 15 -3.41 -5.56 4.48
N THR A 16 -4.53 -5.44 5.20
CA THR A 16 -5.60 -4.49 4.86
C THR A 16 -5.66 -3.37 5.88
N SER A 17 -5.82 -2.14 5.42
CA SER A 17 -5.97 -0.98 6.29
C SER A 17 -7.24 -1.09 7.13
N TRP A 18 -7.29 -0.33 8.21
CA TRP A 18 -8.57 0.00 8.82
C TRP A 18 -9.34 0.99 7.94
N THR A 19 -10.64 1.13 8.20
CA THR A 19 -11.48 2.12 7.53
C THR A 19 -11.09 3.53 7.95
N THR A 20 -10.81 3.73 9.25
CA THR A 20 -10.25 4.96 9.81
C THR A 20 -9.33 4.62 10.98
N ASN A 21 -8.59 5.59 11.53
CA ASN A 21 -7.77 5.40 12.74
C ASN A 21 -8.55 4.90 13.96
N TYR A 22 -9.88 5.11 14.02
CA TYR A 22 -10.70 4.78 15.18
C TYR A 22 -11.77 3.72 14.87
N TYR A 23 -11.81 3.23 13.63
CA TYR A 23 -12.80 2.24 13.18
C TYR A 23 -12.09 1.05 12.52
N PRO A 24 -11.90 -0.05 13.26
CA PRO A 24 -11.04 -1.17 12.85
C PRO A 24 -11.54 -2.07 11.71
N PRO A 25 -12.81 -2.04 11.27
CA PRO A 25 -13.21 -2.81 10.10
C PRO A 25 -12.40 -2.48 8.84
N LEU A 26 -12.34 -3.45 7.92
CA LEU A 26 -11.53 -3.41 6.71
C LEU A 26 -11.77 -2.13 5.91
N GLY A 27 -10.68 -1.41 5.64
CA GLY A 27 -10.65 -0.22 4.82
C GLY A 27 -10.39 -0.53 3.35
N ILE A 28 -10.01 0.52 2.62
CA ILE A 28 -9.93 0.48 1.16
C ILE A 28 -8.55 0.11 0.62
N PHE A 29 -7.51 0.17 1.46
CA PHE A 29 -6.14 -0.06 1.05
C PHE A 29 -5.67 -1.44 1.46
N THR A 30 -5.03 -2.15 0.54
CA THR A 30 -4.38 -3.43 0.78
C THR A 30 -2.92 -3.36 0.35
N LEU A 31 -2.08 -4.09 1.07
CA LEU A 31 -0.74 -4.47 0.66
C LEU A 31 -0.73 -5.98 0.41
N ASP A 32 -0.35 -6.37 -0.79
CA ASP A 32 -0.17 -7.76 -1.17
C ASP A 32 1.11 -7.96 -2.00
N TRP A 33 1.39 -9.21 -2.32
CA TRP A 33 2.53 -9.62 -3.13
C TRP A 33 2.02 -10.03 -4.52
N ASP A 34 2.58 -9.43 -5.57
CA ASP A 34 2.34 -9.82 -6.96
C ASP A 34 3.30 -10.96 -7.36
N PRO A 35 2.81 -12.19 -7.54
CA PRO A 35 3.67 -13.32 -7.90
C PRO A 35 4.30 -13.18 -9.29
N ASN A 36 3.66 -12.44 -10.20
CA ASN A 36 4.16 -12.28 -11.57
C ASN A 36 5.30 -11.25 -11.62
N GLY A 37 5.07 -10.08 -11.01
CA GLY A 37 6.06 -9.02 -10.91
C GLY A 37 7.11 -9.25 -9.83
N ARG A 38 6.89 -10.21 -8.92
CA ARG A 38 7.74 -10.52 -7.75
C ARG A 38 8.06 -9.27 -6.93
N GLN A 39 7.01 -8.52 -6.62
CA GLN A 39 7.09 -7.26 -5.90
C GLN A 39 5.86 -7.04 -5.02
N LEU A 40 5.98 -6.15 -4.05
CA LEU A 40 4.84 -5.72 -3.24
C LEU A 40 4.04 -4.65 -3.98
N GLU A 41 2.73 -4.67 -3.78
CA GLU A 41 1.81 -3.68 -4.33
C GLU A 41 0.89 -3.10 -3.26
N ILE A 42 0.69 -1.78 -3.30
CA ILE A 42 -0.38 -1.13 -2.54
C ILE A 42 -1.53 -0.85 -3.49
N ARG A 43 -2.69 -1.42 -3.18
CA ARG A 43 -3.93 -1.28 -3.95
C ARG A 43 -4.96 -0.50 -3.16
N GLY A 44 -5.66 0.40 -3.84
CA GLY A 44 -6.83 1.12 -3.33
C GLY A 44 -7.99 0.92 -4.28
N ARG A 45 -9.09 0.29 -3.81
CA ARG A 45 -10.25 -0.03 -4.66
C ARG A 45 -9.85 -0.70 -6.00
N TRP A 46 -8.99 -1.72 -5.93
CA TRP A 46 -8.47 -2.48 -7.06
C TRP A 46 -7.45 -1.77 -7.98
N VAL A 47 -7.24 -0.47 -7.79
CA VAL A 47 -6.21 0.29 -8.51
C VAL A 47 -4.89 0.15 -7.77
N VAL A 48 -3.81 -0.15 -8.50
CA VAL A 48 -2.45 -0.16 -7.93
C VAL A 48 -1.97 1.29 -7.85
N TYR A 49 -1.63 1.75 -6.64
CA TYR A 49 -1.08 3.09 -6.41
C TYR A 49 0.45 3.08 -6.33
N TRP A 50 1.02 2.01 -5.79
CA TRP A 50 2.45 1.94 -5.51
C TRP A 50 2.96 0.50 -5.67
N ARG A 51 4.21 0.38 -6.11
CA ARG A 51 4.96 -0.89 -6.19
C ARG A 51 6.31 -0.74 -5.53
N SER A 52 6.80 -1.82 -4.90
CA SER A 52 8.16 -1.84 -4.34
C SER A 52 9.26 -1.81 -5.39
N GLY A 53 8.94 -2.13 -6.65
CA GLY A 53 9.91 -2.29 -7.72
C GLY A 53 10.69 -3.60 -7.59
N ASN A 54 11.76 -3.73 -8.36
CA ASN A 54 12.49 -5.00 -8.48
C ASN A 54 13.25 -5.34 -7.20
N PHE A 55 13.20 -6.62 -6.82
CA PHE A 55 14.00 -7.16 -5.72
C PHE A 55 15.43 -7.49 -6.17
N THR A 56 16.42 -6.98 -5.44
CA THR A 56 17.84 -7.26 -5.63
C THR A 56 18.34 -8.21 -4.54
N ALA A 57 18.60 -9.47 -4.90
CA ALA A 57 19.00 -10.51 -3.95
C ALA A 57 20.36 -10.25 -3.27
N SER A 58 21.34 -9.69 -3.99
CA SER A 58 22.68 -9.42 -3.44
C SER A 58 22.70 -8.36 -2.33
N GLY A 59 21.71 -7.47 -2.33
CA GLY A 59 21.56 -6.41 -1.33
C GLY A 59 20.30 -6.54 -0.48
N ASN A 60 19.57 -7.65 -0.59
CA ASN A 60 18.30 -7.91 0.09
C ASN A 60 17.36 -6.70 0.11
N LYS A 61 17.13 -6.06 -1.04
CA LYS A 61 16.42 -4.79 -1.10
C LYS A 61 15.48 -4.69 -2.28
N PHE A 62 14.42 -3.93 -2.11
CA PHE A 62 13.57 -3.48 -3.21
C PHE A 62 13.99 -2.09 -3.66
N GLU A 63 13.73 -1.77 -4.93
CA GLU A 63 14.08 -0.49 -5.53
C GLU A 63 13.50 0.72 -4.78
N PHE A 64 12.24 0.62 -4.37
CA PHE A 64 11.49 1.71 -3.73
C PHE A 64 11.23 1.50 -2.23
N ILE A 65 11.85 0.48 -1.63
CA ILE A 65 11.96 0.36 -0.18
C ILE A 65 13.39 0.71 0.18
N LEU A 66 13.62 2.01 0.38
CA LEU A 66 14.96 2.51 0.66
C LEU A 66 15.38 2.11 2.08
N PRO A 67 16.63 1.65 2.26
CA PRO A 67 17.13 1.33 3.59
C PRO A 67 17.21 2.61 4.43
N ASP A 68 16.46 2.64 5.52
CA ASP A 68 16.64 3.57 6.62
C ASP A 68 17.38 2.82 7.74
N GLU A 69 18.37 3.43 8.39
CA GLU A 69 19.11 2.78 9.50
C GLU A 69 18.20 2.35 10.66
N ARG A 70 17.00 2.95 10.74
CA ARG A 70 15.90 2.60 11.66
C ARG A 70 15.01 1.46 11.17
N LEU A 71 15.05 1.13 9.88
CA LEU A 71 14.20 0.14 9.20
C LEU A 71 15.05 -0.86 8.41
N LEU A 72 15.87 -1.63 9.10
CA LEU A 72 16.63 -2.72 8.48
C LEU A 72 15.80 -4.00 8.47
N PHE A 73 15.23 -4.33 7.32
CA PHE A 73 14.45 -5.55 7.10
C PHE A 73 15.27 -6.59 6.35
N ASN A 74 15.18 -7.84 6.78
CA ASN A 74 15.63 -8.98 6.02
C ASN A 74 14.44 -9.66 5.34
N PHE A 75 14.40 -9.59 4.02
CA PHE A 75 13.36 -10.16 3.17
C PHE A 75 13.70 -11.59 2.77
N SER A 76 12.70 -12.47 2.80
CA SER A 76 12.77 -13.81 2.25
C SER A 76 11.61 -14.04 1.30
N ILE A 77 11.92 -14.44 0.07
CA ILE A 77 10.93 -14.72 -0.97
C ILE A 77 10.91 -16.22 -1.19
N VAL A 78 9.71 -16.80 -1.11
CA VAL A 78 9.44 -18.21 -1.39
C VAL A 78 8.55 -18.27 -2.62
N SER A 79 8.98 -18.99 -3.66
CA SER A 79 8.19 -19.25 -4.86
C SER A 79 8.36 -20.71 -5.24
N ASN A 80 7.33 -21.52 -4.96
CA ASN A 80 7.31 -22.96 -5.22
C ASN A 80 5.87 -23.45 -5.48
N LYS A 81 5.69 -24.77 -5.68
CA LYS A 81 4.38 -25.37 -5.99
C LYS A 81 3.28 -25.15 -4.93
N ASN A 82 3.65 -24.86 -3.68
CA ASN A 82 2.74 -24.73 -2.55
C ASN A 82 2.41 -23.25 -2.25
N GLU A 83 3.36 -22.35 -2.44
CA GLU A 83 3.21 -20.93 -2.10
C GLU A 83 4.12 -20.02 -2.93
N ASP A 84 3.64 -18.80 -3.15
CA ASP A 84 4.41 -17.67 -3.67
C ASP A 84 4.19 -16.48 -2.74
N CYS A 85 5.19 -16.18 -1.90
CA CYS A 85 5.05 -15.20 -0.83
C CYS A 85 6.37 -14.55 -0.42
N LEU A 86 6.25 -13.35 0.13
CA LEU A 86 7.27 -12.62 0.85
C LEU A 86 7.08 -12.78 2.36
N THR A 87 8.19 -12.97 3.07
CA THR A 87 8.30 -12.74 4.50
C THR A 87 9.40 -11.73 4.78
N TYR A 88 9.34 -11.13 5.97
CA TYR A 88 10.36 -10.19 6.42
C TYR A 88 10.57 -10.33 7.93
N THR A 89 11.80 -10.06 8.36
CA THR A 89 12.22 -9.97 9.77
C THR A 89 13.04 -8.70 9.98
N SER A 90 13.33 -8.33 11.23
CA SER A 90 14.33 -7.30 11.52
C SER A 90 15.73 -7.88 11.31
N GLU A 91 16.65 -7.10 10.74
CA GLU A 91 18.09 -7.46 10.72
C GLU A 91 18.75 -7.28 12.09
N LYS A 92 18.28 -6.29 12.87
CA LYS A 92 18.75 -6.05 14.23
C LYS A 92 17.95 -6.93 15.18
N ASP A 93 18.63 -7.88 15.81
CA ASP A 93 18.09 -8.61 16.95
C ASP A 93 18.14 -7.69 18.16
N ASP A 94 16.99 -7.15 18.55
CA ASP A 94 16.92 -6.33 19.75
C ASP A 94 16.38 -7.16 20.91
N GLN A 95 17.28 -7.43 21.87
CA GLN A 95 16.96 -8.09 23.14
C GLN A 95 15.90 -7.33 23.96
N ASN A 96 15.63 -6.06 23.64
CA ASN A 96 14.64 -5.20 24.29
C ASN A 96 13.33 -5.02 23.49
N GLY A 97 13.22 -5.54 22.26
CA GLY A 97 11.99 -5.50 21.45
C GLY A 97 11.60 -4.14 20.84
N GLU A 98 12.49 -3.14 20.86
CA GLU A 98 12.30 -1.80 20.31
C GLU A 98 12.18 -1.79 18.77
N TYR A 99 12.73 -2.80 18.08
CA TYR A 99 12.77 -2.87 16.61
C TYR A 99 11.96 -4.04 16.02
N LEU A 100 10.80 -4.34 16.59
CA LEU A 100 9.92 -5.37 16.02
C LEU A 100 9.41 -4.93 14.62
N PRO A 101 9.48 -5.83 13.62
CA PRO A 101 9.04 -5.55 12.26
C PRO A 101 7.50 -5.67 12.17
N GLU A 102 6.82 -4.60 12.56
CA GLU A 102 5.37 -4.48 12.61
C GLU A 102 4.88 -3.51 11.53
N TRP A 103 4.63 -4.05 10.34
CA TRP A 103 4.12 -3.27 9.23
C TRP A 103 2.64 -2.98 9.41
N VAL A 104 2.28 -1.70 9.28
CA VAL A 104 0.92 -1.20 9.41
C VAL A 104 0.52 -0.47 8.14
N MET A 105 -0.67 -0.82 7.62
CA MET A 105 -1.29 -0.09 6.52
C MET A 105 -2.26 0.95 7.07
N SER A 106 -1.95 2.22 6.85
CA SER A 106 -2.84 3.32 7.22
C SER A 106 -4.03 3.41 6.26
N PHE A 107 -5.14 3.96 6.76
CA PHE A 107 -6.35 4.16 5.95
C PHE A 107 -6.19 5.24 4.85
N TYR A 108 -5.08 5.98 4.85
CA TYR A 108 -4.72 6.91 3.77
C TYR A 108 -3.86 6.27 2.68
N GLY A 109 -3.40 5.02 2.86
CA GLY A 109 -2.48 4.37 1.93
C GLY A 109 -1.00 4.60 2.26
N ARG A 110 -0.66 4.71 3.55
CA ARG A 110 0.74 4.70 4.00
C ARG A 110 1.09 3.34 4.56
N LEU A 111 2.19 2.76 4.12
CA LEU A 111 2.81 1.63 4.77
C LEU A 111 3.92 2.14 5.68
N TYR A 112 3.91 1.79 6.95
CA TYR A 112 4.94 2.20 7.91
C TYR A 112 5.21 1.10 8.91
N ASN A 113 6.39 1.13 9.54
CA ASN A 113 6.69 0.27 10.67
C ASN A 113 6.22 0.94 11.96
N TYR A 114 5.41 0.25 12.77
CA TYR A 114 4.79 0.82 13.97
C TYR A 114 5.82 1.44 14.93
N ASN A 115 6.91 0.72 15.23
CA ASN A 115 7.96 1.18 16.14
C ASN A 115 9.05 2.03 15.45
N GLY A 116 9.06 2.09 14.11
CA GLY A 116 10.14 2.73 13.35
C GLY A 116 9.95 4.23 13.09
N GLY A 117 8.72 4.74 13.23
CA GLY A 117 8.41 6.16 13.00
C GLY A 117 8.70 6.67 11.57
N VAL A 118 8.97 5.77 10.63
CA VAL A 118 9.34 6.06 9.24
C VAL A 118 8.38 5.32 8.31
N ASP A 119 7.91 6.03 7.28
CA ASP A 119 7.07 5.47 6.23
C ASP A 119 7.92 4.58 5.29
N ILE A 120 7.48 3.35 5.08
CA ILE A 120 8.06 2.39 4.13
C ILE A 120 7.60 2.72 2.70
N ALA A 121 6.32 3.10 2.55
CA ALA A 121 5.75 3.50 1.27
C ALA A 121 4.63 4.54 1.43
N ARG A 122 4.55 5.46 0.47
CA ARG A 122 3.64 6.62 0.45
C ARG A 122 2.68 6.57 -0.72
N ALA A 123 1.81 5.57 -0.75
CA ALA A 123 0.80 5.47 -1.82
C ALA A 123 -0.20 6.64 -1.79
N ASP A 124 -0.36 7.30 -0.62
CA ASP A 124 -1.09 8.55 -0.45
C ASP A 124 -0.55 9.70 -1.33
N ASN A 125 0.74 9.65 -1.71
CA ASN A 125 1.38 10.64 -2.58
C ASN A 125 1.38 10.25 -4.07
N CYS A 126 0.82 9.08 -4.44
CA CYS A 126 0.82 8.57 -5.81
C CYS A 126 -0.38 9.03 -6.65
N GLY A 127 -0.94 10.20 -6.34
CA GLY A 127 -2.05 10.78 -7.10
C GLY A 127 -1.63 11.35 -8.46
N GLY A 128 -2.55 11.29 -9.44
CA GLY A 128 -2.39 11.92 -10.75
C GLY A 128 -1.35 11.24 -11.63
N TYR A 129 -0.31 11.99 -12.02
CA TYR A 129 0.76 11.56 -12.94
C TYR A 129 2.10 11.29 -12.24
N ASN A 130 2.14 11.24 -10.90
CA ASN A 130 3.36 10.94 -10.17
C ASN A 130 3.82 9.50 -10.43
N THR A 131 5.05 9.33 -10.93
CA THR A 131 5.68 8.03 -11.18
C THR A 131 6.92 7.81 -10.32
N ASP A 132 7.24 8.74 -9.43
CA ASP A 132 8.44 8.69 -8.60
C ASP A 132 8.24 7.76 -7.40
N GLY A 133 9.33 7.21 -6.87
CA GLY A 133 9.33 6.47 -5.60
C GLY A 133 8.39 5.26 -5.58
N GLY A 134 8.17 4.60 -6.73
CA GLY A 134 7.31 3.43 -6.87
C GLY A 134 5.86 3.72 -7.22
N CYS A 135 5.47 5.00 -7.34
CA CYS A 135 4.12 5.37 -7.74
C CYS A 135 3.75 4.81 -9.12
N GLN A 136 2.55 4.25 -9.22
CA GLN A 136 2.01 3.77 -10.48
C GLN A 136 1.07 4.81 -11.07
N ARG A 137 1.28 5.14 -12.34
CA ARG A 137 0.38 6.03 -13.07
C ARG A 137 -1.04 5.46 -12.98
N SER A 138 -1.94 6.24 -12.38
CA SER A 138 -3.30 5.75 -12.16
C SER A 138 -3.96 5.45 -13.50
N SER A 139 -4.50 4.25 -13.65
CA SER A 139 -5.43 3.91 -14.74
C SER A 139 -6.84 4.45 -14.46
N TRP A 140 -6.96 5.49 -13.64
CA TRP A 140 -8.21 6.23 -13.50
C TRP A 140 -8.65 6.67 -14.90
N PRO A 141 -9.95 6.58 -15.21
CA PRO A 141 -10.43 7.02 -16.52
C PRO A 141 -9.93 8.45 -16.75
N PRO A 142 -9.20 8.73 -17.83
CA PRO A 142 -8.78 10.10 -18.15
C PRO A 142 -10.00 11.04 -18.23
N ASP A 143 -11.17 10.50 -18.56
CA ASP A 143 -12.43 11.21 -18.73
C ASP A 143 -12.94 11.99 -17.51
N CYS A 144 -12.43 11.74 -16.29
CA CYS A 144 -12.79 12.49 -15.08
C CYS A 144 -11.66 13.35 -14.51
N LEU A 145 -10.47 13.33 -15.12
CA LEU A 145 -9.35 14.20 -14.78
C LEU A 145 -9.29 15.28 -15.86
N ALA A 146 -9.57 16.53 -15.47
CA ALA A 146 -9.33 17.67 -16.35
C ALA A 146 -7.86 17.63 -16.85
N ASP A 147 -7.65 18.00 -18.11
CA ASP A 147 -6.31 18.01 -18.70
C ASP A 147 -5.40 18.95 -17.90
N PHE A 148 -4.10 18.65 -17.84
CA PHE A 148 -3.16 19.44 -17.01
C PHE A 148 -3.02 20.90 -17.46
N ASP A 149 -3.47 21.21 -18.69
CA ASP A 149 -3.51 22.56 -19.26
C ASP A 149 -4.87 23.25 -19.05
N ASP A 150 -5.84 22.54 -18.47
CA ASP A 150 -7.12 23.14 -18.11
C ASP A 150 -6.92 24.06 -16.89
N GLN A 151 -7.25 25.34 -17.07
CA GLN A 151 -7.31 26.26 -15.96
C GLN A 151 -8.44 25.84 -15.02
N TYR A 152 -8.09 25.48 -13.78
CA TYR A 152 -9.08 25.22 -12.75
C TYR A 152 -9.94 26.46 -12.50
N GLU A 153 -11.23 26.36 -12.80
CA GLU A 153 -12.20 27.38 -12.44
C GLU A 153 -12.77 27.11 -11.04
N LEU A 154 -12.63 28.07 -10.14
CA LEU A 154 -13.29 28.02 -8.83
C LEU A 154 -14.82 28.12 -9.04
N LYS A 155 -15.53 26.99 -8.97
CA LYS A 155 -16.99 26.94 -9.00
C LYS A 155 -17.57 26.83 -7.59
N LYS A 156 -18.62 27.59 -7.32
CA LYS A 156 -19.41 27.49 -6.08
C LYS A 156 -20.76 26.86 -6.40
N GLY A 157 -21.04 25.74 -5.74
CA GLY A 157 -22.35 25.10 -5.76
C GLY A 157 -22.97 25.12 -4.37
N TYR A 158 -24.28 24.97 -4.31
CA TYR A 158 -25.01 24.77 -3.06
C TYR A 158 -25.75 23.44 -3.15
N PHE A 159 -25.70 22.65 -2.08
CA PHE A 159 -26.51 21.45 -1.99
C PHE A 159 -27.97 21.86 -1.85
N LYS A 160 -28.83 21.39 -2.76
CA LYS A 160 -30.28 21.41 -2.57
C LYS A 160 -30.68 20.09 -1.92
N PRO A 161 -30.85 20.03 -0.58
CA PRO A 161 -31.42 18.85 0.04
C PRO A 161 -32.83 18.64 -0.53
N ILE A 162 -33.11 17.43 -1.01
CA ILE A 162 -34.47 17.03 -1.38
C ILE A 162 -35.21 16.82 -0.06
N THR A 163 -36.09 17.75 0.31
CA THR A 163 -37.03 17.52 1.40
C THR A 163 -38.07 16.52 0.91
N SER A 164 -37.85 15.24 1.22
CA SER A 164 -38.90 14.23 1.17
C SER A 164 -39.99 14.65 2.15
N ILE A 165 -41.10 15.17 1.63
CA ILE A 165 -42.27 15.45 2.44
C ILE A 165 -42.89 14.09 2.76
N PHE A 166 -42.63 13.56 3.95
CA PHE A 166 -43.41 12.46 4.49
C PHE A 166 -44.79 13.03 4.83
N THR A 167 -45.76 12.81 3.95
CA THR A 167 -47.17 12.98 4.31
C THR A 167 -47.57 11.79 5.16
N SER A 168 -47.83 12.05 6.45
CA SER A 168 -48.49 11.13 7.38
C SER A 168 -49.94 10.90 7.00
#